data_AF-A0A8S0FMF9-F1
#
_entry.id   AF-A0A8S0FMF9-F1
#
_cell.length_a   1.000
_cell.length_b   1.000
_cell.length_c   1.000
_cell.angle_alpha   90.00
_cell.angle_beta   90.00
_cell.angle_gamma   90.00
#
_symmetry.space_group_name_H-M   'P 1'
#
loop_
_entity.id
_entity.type
_entity.pdbx_description
1 polymer ?
#
loop_
_entity_poly.entity_id
_entity_poly.type
_entity_poly.pdbx_seq_one_letter_code
_entity_poly.pdbx_strand_id
1 'polypeptide(L)'
;MKSDLTIKNRYCTIPQAKFRKWDEMDVLLWKLGKNDSRRRSGVYYLNAYKDAYVQYNRDKIIKYAYAAGIRPELLGGVAWIESGGMPENYKFQIYETKRMIGLLDMPENKTSFGSKA
;
A
#
# COMPACT_ATOMS: atom_id res chain seq x y z
N MET A 1 -14.13 -3.64 20.53
CA MET A 1 -14.25 -2.17 20.38
C MET A 1 -12.86 -1.59 20.20
N LYS A 2 -12.49 -1.14 18.99
CA LYS A 2 -11.29 -0.31 18.83
C LYS A 2 -11.65 1.07 19.35
N SER A 3 -11.01 1.49 20.44
CA SER A 3 -11.10 2.84 20.95
C SER A 3 -10.49 3.78 19.92
N ASP A 4 -11.33 4.65 19.35
CA ASP A 4 -10.90 5.76 18.51
C ASP A 4 -10.07 6.73 19.37
N LEU A 5 -8.76 6.51 19.43
CA LEU A 5 -7.81 7.35 20.16
C LEU A 5 -7.67 8.68 19.44
N THR A 6 -8.57 9.59 19.77
CA THR A 6 -8.50 11.00 19.36
C THR A 6 -7.56 11.70 20.32
N ILE A 7 -6.31 11.88 19.93
CA ILE A 7 -5.34 12.64 20.72
C ILE A 7 -5.69 14.12 20.57
N LYS A 8 -6.30 14.68 21.62
CA LYS A 8 -6.61 16.11 21.73
C LYS A 8 -5.53 16.82 22.55
N ASN A 9 -4.91 17.84 21.96
CA ASN A 9 -4.17 18.86 22.69
C ASN A 9 -4.95 20.19 22.59
N ARG A 10 -4.69 21.13 23.50
CA ARG A 10 -5.26 22.50 23.55
C ARG A 10 -5.08 23.27 22.24
N TYR A 11 -4.10 22.90 21.43
CA TYR A 11 -3.77 23.58 20.16
C TYR A 11 -4.23 22.83 18.91
N CYS A 12 -4.30 21.49 18.95
CA CYS A 12 -4.69 20.68 17.78
C CYS A 12 -5.47 19.43 18.22
N THR A 13 -6.54 19.14 17.48
CA THR A 13 -7.15 17.80 17.46
C THR A 13 -6.50 17.06 16.31
N ILE A 14 -5.68 16.04 16.59
CA ILE A 14 -5.10 15.23 15.51
C ILE A 14 -6.20 14.24 15.09
N PRO A 15 -6.82 14.38 13.90
CA PRO A 15 -7.75 13.38 13.42
C PRO A 15 -6.99 12.06 13.30
N GLN A 16 -7.66 10.96 13.64
CA GLN A 16 -7.14 9.60 13.71
C GLN A 16 -5.93 9.36 12.81
N ALA A 17 -4.85 8.81 13.37
CA ALA A 17 -3.67 8.39 12.61
C ALA A 17 -4.09 7.35 11.55
N LYS A 18 -4.45 7.84 10.36
CA LYS A 18 -4.64 7.02 9.17
C LYS A 18 -3.29 6.45 8.81
N PHE A 19 -3.27 5.22 8.31
CA PHE A 19 -2.05 4.65 7.78
C PHE A 19 -1.45 5.59 6.72
N ARG A 20 -0.16 5.91 6.86
CA ARG A 20 0.54 6.81 5.94
C ARG A 20 0.58 6.17 4.56
N LYS A 21 0.22 6.92 3.53
CA LYS A 21 0.25 6.45 2.14
C LYS A 21 1.68 6.35 1.62
N TRP A 22 1.89 5.47 0.65
CA TRP A 22 3.15 5.34 -0.07
C TRP A 22 3.33 6.56 -0.98
N ASP A 23 4.33 7.38 -0.67
CA ASP A 23 4.59 8.66 -1.33
C ASP A 23 5.88 8.63 -2.18
N GLU A 24 6.24 9.78 -2.76
CA GLU A 24 7.41 9.90 -3.64
C GLU A 24 8.73 9.76 -2.88
N MET A 25 8.76 10.22 -1.62
CA MET A 25 9.93 10.09 -0.75
C MET A 25 10.17 8.62 -0.41
N ASP A 26 9.11 7.84 -0.26
CA ASP A 26 9.19 6.39 -0.06
C ASP A 26 9.80 5.68 -1.27
N VAL A 27 9.42 6.10 -2.48
CA VAL A 27 10.05 5.59 -3.70
C VAL A 27 11.51 6.00 -3.80
N LEU A 28 11.86 7.21 -3.40
CA LEU A 28 13.25 7.67 -3.35
C LEU A 28 14.09 6.80 -2.40
N LEU A 29 13.59 6.58 -1.18
CA LEU A 29 14.21 5.73 -0.16
C LEU A 29 14.35 4.28 -0.61
N TRP A 30 13.36 3.77 -1.37
CA TRP A 30 13.38 2.42 -1.92
C TRP A 30 14.31 2.27 -3.13
N LYS A 31 14.28 3.20 -4.10
CA LYS A 31 15.02 3.07 -5.37
C LYS A 31 16.46 3.57 -5.28
N LEU A 32 16.71 4.64 -4.53
CA LEU A 32 18.04 5.25 -4.41
C LEU A 32 18.78 4.83 -3.14
N GLY A 33 18.06 4.30 -2.15
CA GLY A 33 18.66 3.77 -0.94
C GLY A 33 19.51 2.53 -1.25
N LYS A 34 20.76 2.50 -0.76
CA LYS A 34 21.54 1.26 -0.74
C LYS A 34 20.79 0.23 0.12
N ASN A 35 20.77 -1.04 -0.30
CA ASN A 35 20.19 -2.12 0.49
C ASN A 35 21.00 -2.29 1.78
N ASP A 36 20.53 -1.68 2.86
CA ASP A 36 21.18 -1.70 4.16
C ASP A 36 20.10 -1.80 5.23
N SER A 37 20.13 -2.89 5.99
CA SER A 37 19.18 -3.17 7.06
C SER A 37 19.32 -2.19 8.22
N ARG A 38 20.51 -1.63 8.46
CA ARG A 38 20.76 -0.63 9.52
C ARG A 38 20.21 0.73 9.16
N ARG A 39 20.32 1.11 7.89
CA ARG A 39 19.80 2.38 7.36
C ARG A 39 18.34 2.31 6.95
N ARG A 40 17.71 1.12 7.03
CA ARG A 40 16.32 0.88 6.65
C ARG A 40 16.03 1.47 5.27
N SER A 41 16.90 1.21 4.32
CA SER A 41 16.85 1.78 2.97
C SER A 41 16.83 0.69 1.91
N GLY A 42 16.41 1.03 0.69
CA GLY A 42 16.30 0.07 -0.39
C GLY A 42 15.13 -0.90 -0.15
N VAL A 43 15.32 -2.17 -0.49
CA VAL A 43 14.28 -3.22 -0.38
C VAL A 43 13.81 -3.41 1.07
N TYR A 44 14.66 -3.19 2.06
CA TYR A 44 14.28 -3.26 3.48
C TYR A 44 13.23 -2.20 3.85
N TYR A 45 13.31 -1.00 3.27
CA TYR A 45 12.30 0.05 3.49
C TYR A 45 10.94 -0.37 2.93
N LEU A 46 10.93 -0.87 1.69
CA LEU A 46 9.72 -1.35 1.03
C LEU A 46 9.06 -2.49 1.83
N ASN A 47 9.85 -3.49 2.23
CA ASN A 47 9.32 -4.64 2.98
C ASN A 47 8.76 -4.20 4.33
N ALA A 48 9.45 -3.32 5.06
CA ALA A 48 8.97 -2.81 6.34
C ALA A 48 7.65 -2.04 6.19
N TYR A 49 7.49 -1.26 5.11
CA TYR A 49 6.22 -0.59 4.81
C TYR A 49 5.09 -1.61 4.52
N LYS A 50 5.37 -2.63 3.71
CA LYS A 50 4.41 -3.71 3.40
C LYS A 50 3.98 -4.46 4.65
N ASP A 51 4.92 -4.81 5.53
CA ASP A 51 4.66 -5.46 6.81
C ASP A 51 3.75 -4.59 7.69
N ALA A 52 4.06 -3.29 7.80
CA ALA A 52 3.26 -2.35 8.56
C ALA A 52 1.85 -2.18 7.98
N TYR A 53 1.70 -2.20 6.65
CA TYR A 53 0.40 -2.12 5.98
C TYR A 53 -0.49 -3.31 6.33
N VAL A 54 0.05 -4.53 6.25
CA VAL A 54 -0.67 -5.75 6.62
C VAL A 54 -1.02 -5.74 8.11
N GLN A 55 -0.08 -5.33 8.97
CA GLN A 55 -0.31 -5.26 10.41
C GLN A 55 -1.42 -4.25 10.77
N TYR A 56 -1.40 -3.05 10.19
CA TYR A 56 -2.42 -2.02 10.43
C TYR A 56 -3.81 -2.48 9.95
N ASN A 57 -3.89 -3.16 8.80
CA ASN A 57 -5.14 -3.58 8.20
C ASN A 57 -5.56 -5.03 8.56
N ARG A 58 -4.87 -5.69 9.49
CA ARG A 58 -5.06 -7.11 9.82
C ARG A 58 -6.53 -7.49 10.03
N ASP A 59 -7.26 -6.73 10.84
CA ASP A 59 -8.67 -7.04 11.15
C ASP A 59 -9.59 -6.87 9.93
N LYS A 60 -9.28 -5.91 9.05
CA LYS A 60 -10.02 -5.73 7.79
C LYS A 60 -9.74 -6.88 6.85
N ILE A 61 -8.47 -7.28 6.71
CA ILE A 61 -8.06 -8.42 5.89
C ILE A 61 -8.78 -9.68 6.36
N ILE A 62 -8.76 -9.98 7.67
CA ILE A 62 -9.44 -11.15 8.23
C ILE A 62 -10.95 -11.09 7.95
N LYS A 63 -11.59 -9.94 8.22
CA LYS A 63 -13.02 -9.75 8.00
C LYS A 63 -13.42 -9.99 6.54
N TYR A 64 -12.71 -9.40 5.59
CA TYR A 64 -13.03 -9.52 4.16
C TYR A 64 -12.62 -10.87 3.58
N ALA A 65 -11.55 -11.49 4.09
CA ALA A 65 -11.16 -12.83 3.69
C ALA A 65 -12.26 -13.85 4.02
N TYR A 66 -12.78 -13.81 5.26
CA TYR A 66 -13.88 -14.68 5.66
C TYR A 66 -15.17 -14.40 4.89
N ALA A 67 -15.49 -13.12 4.64
CA ALA A 67 -16.64 -12.76 3.83
C ALA A 67 -16.55 -13.28 2.38
N ALA A 68 -15.34 -13.38 1.82
CA ALA A 68 -15.07 -13.94 0.50
C ALA A 68 -14.83 -15.46 0.51
N GLY A 69 -14.92 -16.13 1.67
CA GLY A 69 -14.69 -17.57 1.79
C GLY A 69 -13.23 -18.00 1.54
N ILE A 70 -12.27 -17.08 1.64
CA ILE A 70 -10.84 -17.37 1.45
C ILE A 70 -10.09 -17.35 2.79
N ARG A 71 -8.95 -18.05 2.83
CA ARG A 71 -8.06 -18.03 3.99
C ARG A 71 -7.49 -16.62 4.21
N PRO A 72 -7.52 -16.07 5.45
CA PRO A 72 -6.97 -14.75 5.74
C PRO A 72 -5.50 -14.58 5.35
N GLU A 73 -4.70 -15.65 5.42
CA GLU A 73 -3.30 -15.66 5.05
C GLU A 73 -3.12 -15.41 3.55
N LEU A 74 -4.03 -15.93 2.72
CA LEU A 74 -4.01 -15.72 1.27
C LEU A 74 -4.27 -14.24 0.95
N LEU A 75 -5.32 -13.67 1.53
CA LEU A 75 -5.64 -12.25 1.31
C LEU A 75 -4.56 -11.34 1.90
N GLY A 76 -3.97 -11.72 3.04
CA GLY A 76 -2.85 -11.00 3.64
C GLY A 76 -1.60 -11.00 2.75
N GLY A 77 -1.27 -12.13 2.15
CA GLY A 77 -0.16 -12.24 1.19
C GLY A 77 -0.39 -11.38 -0.05
N VAL A 78 -1.60 -11.41 -0.63
CA VAL A 78 -1.97 -10.54 -1.75
C VAL A 78 -1.85 -9.07 -1.36
N ALA A 79 -2.39 -8.68 -0.20
CA ALA A 79 -2.28 -7.32 0.30
C ALA A 79 -0.82 -6.87 0.52
N TRP A 80 0.06 -7.78 0.94
CA TRP A 80 1.49 -7.50 1.10
C TRP A 80 2.20 -7.28 -0.25
N ILE A 81 1.88 -8.08 -1.27
CA ILE A 81 2.47 -7.95 -2.60
C ILE A 81 2.06 -6.63 -3.26
N GLU A 82 0.77 -6.29 -3.16
CA GLU A 82 0.14 -5.12 -3.80
C GLU A 82 0.33 -3.80 -3.01
N SER A 83 0.86 -3.85 -1.79
CA SER A 83 1.13 -2.63 -1.01
C SER A 83 2.48 -2.01 -1.38
N GLY A 84 2.50 -0.70 -1.62
CA GLY A 84 3.73 0.02 -1.96
C GLY A 84 4.22 -0.20 -3.40
N GLY A 85 5.48 0.16 -3.68
CA GLY A 85 6.10 0.09 -5.00
C GLY A 85 5.73 1.26 -5.91
N MET A 86 4.45 1.60 -6.03
CA MET A 86 3.99 2.72 -6.85
C MET A 86 3.34 3.81 -5.98
N PRO A 87 3.81 5.09 -6.03
CA PRO A 87 3.22 6.16 -5.26
C PRO A 87 1.78 6.41 -5.70
N GLU A 88 0.90 6.65 -4.74
CA GLU A 88 -0.54 6.80 -5.02
C GLU A 88 -0.83 7.99 -5.94
N ASN A 89 -0.03 9.06 -5.88
CA ASN A 89 -0.18 10.25 -6.73
C ASN A 89 0.01 9.93 -8.22
N TYR A 90 0.87 8.97 -8.55
CA TYR A 90 1.17 8.61 -9.94
C TYR A 90 0.22 7.56 -10.52
N LYS A 91 -0.67 6.97 -9.72
CA LYS A 91 -1.65 5.97 -10.22
C LYS A 91 -2.52 6.53 -11.33
N PHE A 92 -2.94 7.78 -11.19
CA PHE A 92 -3.76 8.46 -12.19
C PHE A 92 -2.94 8.79 -13.47
N GLN A 93 -1.77 9.40 -13.32
CA GLN A 93 -0.95 9.83 -14.45
C GLN A 93 -0.42 8.65 -15.27
N ILE A 94 -0.01 7.57 -14.61
CA ILE A 94 0.41 6.33 -15.29
C ILE A 94 -0.77 5.65 -15.97
N TYR A 95 -1.98 5.70 -15.39
CA TYR A 95 -3.18 5.18 -16.03
C TYR A 95 -3.51 5.95 -17.31
N GLU A 96 -3.56 7.28 -17.25
CA GLU A 96 -3.85 8.11 -18.43
C GLU A 96 -2.78 7.93 -19.51
N THR A 97 -1.51 7.90 -19.12
CA THR A 97 -0.39 7.68 -20.06
C THR A 97 -0.50 6.31 -20.73
N LYS A 98 -0.80 5.24 -19.97
CA LYS A 98 -0.99 3.89 -20.53
C LYS A 98 -2.22 3.80 -21.45
N ARG A 99 -3.30 4.52 -21.14
CA ARG A 99 -4.50 4.61 -21.98
C ARG A 99 -4.22 5.36 -23.28
N MET A 100 -3.46 6.45 -23.23
CA MET A 100 -3.12 7.29 -24.38
C MET A 100 -2.12 6.63 -25.34
N ILE A 101 -1.17 5.83 -24.83
CA ILE A 101 -0.14 5.18 -25.65
C ILE A 101 -0.63 3.85 -26.26
N GLY A 102 -1.83 3.37 -25.91
CA GLY A 102 -2.39 2.12 -26.47
C GLY A 102 -1.57 0.86 -26.16
N LEU A 103 -0.66 0.93 -25.17
CA LEU A 103 0.29 -0.16 -24.85
C LEU A 103 -0.36 -1.31 -24.05
N LEU A 104 -1.62 -1.17 -23.67
CA LEU A 104 -2.42 -2.22 -23.08
C LEU A 104 -3.72 -2.33 -23.86
N ASP A 105 -3.82 -3.39 -24.64
CA ASP A 105 -5.09 -4.05 -24.93
C ASP A 105 -5.67 -4.43 -23.55
N MET A 106 -6.44 -3.53 -22.93
CA MET A 106 -7.11 -3.76 -21.66
C MET A 106 -8.42 -4.48 -21.99
N PRO A 107 -8.52 -5.81 -21.80
CA PRO A 107 -9.82 -6.46 -21.89
C PRO A 107 -10.76 -5.85 -20.84
N GLU A 108 -11.98 -5.52 -21.27
CA GLU A 108 -13.03 -4.78 -20.53
C GLU A 108 -13.26 -5.25 -19.09
N ASN A 109 -12.91 -6.49 -18.75
CA ASN A 109 -13.21 -7.14 -17.48
C ASN A 109 -12.08 -7.14 -16.44
N LYS A 110 -11.01 -6.34 -16.57
CA LYS A 110 -9.95 -6.28 -15.55
C LYS A 110 -10.07 -5.08 -14.61
N THR A 111 -10.38 -5.37 -13.35
CA THR A 111 -10.45 -4.43 -12.21
C THR A 111 -9.19 -4.44 -11.32
N SER A 112 -8.15 -5.18 -11.69
CA SER A 112 -6.92 -5.33 -10.89
C SER A 112 -5.81 -4.38 -11.35
N PHE A 113 -5.18 -3.70 -10.38
CA PHE A 113 -4.15 -2.66 -10.56
C PHE A 113 -2.70 -3.18 -10.52
N GLY A 114 -2.50 -4.50 -10.43
CA GLY A 114 -1.19 -5.12 -10.28
C GLY A 114 -0.76 -5.96 -11.49
N SER A 115 0.53 -5.84 -11.84
CA SER A 115 1.39 -6.74 -12.64
C SER A 115 1.77 -6.28 -14.05
N LYS A 116 3.08 -6.05 -14.25
CA LYS A 116 3.84 -6.91 -15.18
C LYS A 116 5.10 -7.39 -14.47
N ALA A 117 5.38 -8.68 -14.70
CA ALA A 117 6.59 -9.39 -14.31
C ALA A 117 7.85 -8.77 -14.93
#